data_AF-A0A2P4PZ60-F1
#
_entry.id   AF-A0A2P4PZ60-F1
#
_cell.length_a   1.000
_cell.length_b   1.000
_cell.length_c   1.000
_cell.angle_alpha   90.00
_cell.angle_beta   90.00
_cell.angle_gamma   90.00
#
_symmetry.space_group_name_H-M   'P 1'
#
loop_
_entity.id
_entity.type
_entity.pdbx_description
1 polymer ?
#
loop_
_entity_poly.entity_id
_entity_poly.type
_entity_poly.pdbx_seq_one_letter_code
_entity_poly.pdbx_strand_id
1 'polypeptide(L)' 'FGKSGNTIIDDFILEKKLKWIPYNKFKNVEYLNEGGFGTIYKAIWLKNNEEKKVILKCHKNINENLNEFLKE' A
#
# COMPACT_ATOMS: atom_id res chain seq x y z
N PHE A 1 1.40 12.87 7.38
CA PHE A 1 1.43 11.80 6.37
C PHE A 1 2.47 12.18 5.34
N GLY A 2 3.23 11.21 4.81
CA GLY A 2 4.40 11.49 3.97
C GLY A 2 4.06 11.63 2.48
N LYS A 3 5.07 11.90 1.66
CA LYS A 3 5.02 11.75 0.20
C LYS A 3 5.61 10.40 -0.21
N SER A 4 5.19 9.86 -1.34
CA SER A 4 5.74 8.63 -1.92
C SER A 4 7.11 8.85 -2.56
N GLY A 5 7.41 10.08 -2.97
CA GLY A 5 8.61 10.41 -3.75
C GLY A 5 8.39 10.30 -5.27
N ASN A 6 7.17 9.93 -5.71
CA ASN A 6 6.75 9.94 -7.10
C ASN A 6 5.58 10.94 -7.26
N THR A 7 5.76 11.94 -8.12
CA THR A 7 4.78 13.02 -8.30
C THR A 7 3.43 12.53 -8.82
N ILE A 8 3.42 11.59 -9.76
CA ILE A 8 2.19 11.02 -10.34
C ILE A 8 1.39 10.29 -9.25
N ILE A 9 2.07 9.51 -8.40
CA ILE A 9 1.45 8.80 -7.29
C ILE A 9 0.93 9.79 -6.24
N ASP A 10 1.72 10.81 -5.91
CA ASP A 10 1.33 11.83 -4.93
C ASP A 10 0.11 12.62 -5.38
N ASP A 11 0.03 12.97 -6.66
CA ASP A 11 -1.12 13.67 -7.26
C ASP A 11 -2.38 12.79 -7.21
N PHE A 12 -2.28 11.50 -7.57
CA PHE A 12 -3.40 10.57 -7.45
C PHE A 12 -3.87 10.40 -6.00
N ILE A 13 -2.94 10.26 -5.06
CA ILE A 13 -3.25 10.16 -3.63
C ILE A 13 -4.00 11.41 -3.16
N LEU A 14 -3.57 12.60 -3.61
CA LEU A 14 -4.23 13.86 -3.30
C LEU A 14 -5.63 13.94 -3.92
N GLU A 15 -5.77 13.64 -5.20
CA GLU A 15 -7.03 13.66 -5.94
C GLU A 15 -8.08 12.74 -5.30
N LYS A 16 -7.67 11.49 -4.98
CA LYS A 16 -8.54 10.49 -4.36
C LYS A 16 -8.66 10.64 -2.84
N LYS A 17 -8.06 11.68 -2.24
CA LYS A 17 -8.06 11.95 -0.78
C LYS A 17 -7.56 10.75 0.06
N LEU A 18 -6.60 10.00 -0.48
CA LEU A 18 -5.97 8.86 0.16
C LEU A 18 -4.85 9.33 1.10
N LYS A 19 -4.34 8.40 1.92
CA LYS A 19 -3.21 8.66 2.81
C LYS A 19 -2.05 7.74 2.47
N TRP A 20 -0.91 8.34 2.14
CA TRP A 20 0.34 7.60 2.02
C TRP A 20 0.87 7.18 3.39
N ILE A 21 1.21 5.91 3.52
CA ILE A 21 1.85 5.33 4.71
C ILE A 21 3.18 4.70 4.27
N PRO A 22 4.32 5.21 4.75
CA PRO A 22 5.62 4.61 4.45
C PRO A 22 5.70 3.15 4.90
N TYR A 23 6.31 2.29 4.08
CA TYR A 23 6.43 0.86 4.37
C TYR A 23 7.10 0.57 5.72
N ASN A 24 8.07 1.40 6.13
CA ASN A 24 8.75 1.27 7.42
C ASN A 24 7.87 1.48 8.66
N LYS A 25 6.60 1.86 8.51
CA LYS A 25 5.62 1.95 9.61
C LYS A 25 4.91 0.63 9.87
N PHE A 26 5.13 -0.39 9.04
CA PHE A 26 4.60 -1.73 9.23
C PHE A 26 5.66 -2.63 9.86
N LYS A 27 5.24 -3.46 10.82
CA LYS A 27 6.03 -4.51 11.48
C LYS A 27 5.37 -5.87 11.25
N ASN A 28 6.15 -6.94 11.46
CA ASN A 28 5.70 -8.33 11.36
C ASN A 28 4.90 -8.57 10.08
N VAL A 29 5.47 -8.17 8.94
CA VAL A 29 4.87 -8.38 7.63
C VAL A 29 5.03 -9.86 7.28
N GLU A 30 3.92 -10.59 7.33
CA GLU A 30 3.87 -12.03 7.15
C GLU A 30 3.00 -12.37 5.94
N TYR A 31 3.46 -13.31 5.12
CA TYR A 31 2.67 -13.83 4.01
C TYR A 31 1.38 -14.48 4.53
N LEU A 32 0.25 -14.15 3.91
CA LEU A 32 -1.04 -14.76 4.23
C LEU A 32 -1.49 -15.72 3.13
N ASN A 33 -1.59 -15.23 1.90
CA ASN A 33 -2.12 -15.98 0.77
C ASN A 33 -1.76 -15.30 -0.55
N GLU A 34 -1.90 -16.02 -1.66
CA GLU A 34 -1.70 -15.53 -3.02
C GLU A 34 -2.84 -16.03 -3.90
N GLY A 35 -3.36 -15.13 -4.73
CA GLY A 35 -4.41 -15.45 -5.70
C GLY A 35 -4.10 -14.91 -7.09
N GLY A 36 -5.09 -14.95 -7.98
CA GLY A 36 -4.96 -14.40 -9.33
C GLY A 36 -4.71 -12.88 -9.36
N PHE A 37 -5.19 -12.15 -8.35
CA PHE A 37 -5.14 -10.68 -8.31
C PHE A 37 -3.99 -10.10 -7.49
N GLY A 38 -3.12 -10.93 -6.92
CA GLY A 38 -2.04 -10.45 -6.06
C GLY A 38 -1.72 -11.35 -4.87
N THR A 39 -0.80 -10.85 -4.06
CA THR A 39 -0.36 -11.47 -2.82
C THR A 39 -0.86 -10.66 -1.64
N ILE A 40 -1.34 -11.36 -0.62
CA ILE A 40 -1.88 -10.79 0.60
C ILE A 40 -0.90 -11.07 1.74
N TYR A 41 -0.60 -10.04 2.52
CA TYR A 41 0.20 -10.10 3.72
C TYR A 41 -0.59 -9.60 4.92
N LYS A 42 -0.32 -10.14 6.10
CA LYS A 42 -0.73 -9.57 7.38
C LYS A 42 0.41 -8.71 7.91
N ALA A 43 0.09 -7.59 8.53
CA ALA A 43 1.10 -6.75 9.18
C ALA A 43 0.52 -6.02 10.39
N ILE A 44 1.41 -5.46 11.20
CA ILE A 44 1.08 -4.56 12.30
C ILE A 44 1.47 -3.14 11.88
N TRP A 45 0.50 -2.25 11.75
CA TRP A 45 0.73 -0.82 11.54
C TRP A 45 0.91 -0.10 12.87
N LEU A 46 2.04 0.56 13.05
CA LEU A 46 2.31 1.40 14.23
C LEU A 46 1.84 2.84 13.99
N LYS A 47 0.83 3.26 14.75
CA LYS A 47 0.32 4.62 14.71
C LYS A 47 0.18 5.17 16.12
N ASN A 48 0.94 6.20 16.47
CA ASN A 48 0.85 6.89 17.76
C ASN A 48 0.94 5.93 18.97
N ASN A 49 1.88 4.98 18.93
CA ASN A 49 2.05 3.92 19.93
C ASN A 49 0.90 2.91 20.04
N GLU A 50 -0.07 2.95 19.12
CA GLU A 50 -1.05 1.88 18.94
C GLU A 50 -0.60 0.91 17.85
N GLU A 51 -0.77 -0.38 18.12
CA GLU A 51 -0.60 -1.46 17.15
C GLU A 51 -1.94 -1.80 16.50
N LYS A 52 -2.01 -1.74 15.17
CA LYS A 52 -3.20 -2.14 14.41
C LYS A 52 -2.87 -3.26 13.46
N LYS A 53 -3.60 -4.37 13.56
CA LYS A 53 -3.52 -5.45 12.57
C LYS A 53 -4.14 -4.97 11.26
N VAL A 54 -3.39 -5.07 10.18
CA VAL A 54 -3.79 -4.64 8.85
C VAL A 54 -3.51 -5.73 7.83
N ILE A 55 -4.19 -5.64 6.69
CA ILE A 55 -3.95 -6.47 5.52
C ILE A 55 -3.28 -5.61 4.45
N LEU A 56 -2.14 -6.07 3.94
CA LEU A 56 -1.46 -5.46 2.81
C LEU A 56 -1.73 -6.32 1.58
N LYS A 57 -2.34 -5.73 0.54
CA LYS A 57 -2.54 -6.39 -0.75
C LYS A 57 -1.54 -5.82 -1.75
N CYS A 58 -0.67 -6.69 -2.26
CA CYS A 58 0.34 -6.36 -3.26
C CYS A 58 -0.10 -6.93 -4.61
N HIS A 59 -0.34 -6.06 -5.60
CA HIS A 59 -0.68 -6.51 -6.95
C HIS A 59 0.58 -6.98 -7.68
N LYS A 60 0.50 -8.12 -8.37
CA LYS A 60 1.65 -8.75 -9.06
C LYS A 60 2.20 -7.93 -10.22
N ASN A 61 1.38 -7.05 -10.82
CA ASN A 61 1.73 -6.39 -12.07
C ASN A 61 1.84 -4.85 -11.99
N ILE A 62 2.49 -4.33 -10.95
CA ILE A 62 2.70 -2.88 -10.79
C ILE A 62 3.68 -2.31 -11.84
N ASN A 63 4.54 -3.14 -12.43
CA ASN A 63 5.58 -2.69 -13.37
C ASN A 63 5.10 -2.51 -14.82
N GLU A 64 4.01 -3.14 -15.25
CA GLU A 64 3.58 -3.05 -16.67
C GLU A 64 2.44 -2.04 -16.90
N ASN A 65 1.62 -1.70 -15.91
CA ASN A 65 0.53 -0.74 -16.13
C ASN A 65 0.02 -0.01 -14.87
N LEU A 66 0.90 0.75 -14.22
CA LEU A 66 0.51 1.63 -13.11
C LEU A 66 -0.64 2.59 -13.50
N ASN A 67 -0.67 3.03 -14.77
CA ASN A 67 -1.73 3.90 -15.28
C ASN A 67 -3.12 3.23 -15.38
N GLU A 68 -3.19 1.93 -15.64
CA GLU A 68 -4.46 1.20 -15.65
C GLU A 68 -5.00 1.02 -14.23
N PHE A 69 -4.13 0.74 -13.26
CA PHE A 69 -4.49 0.69 -11.85
C PHE A 69 -5.00 2.04 -11.31
N LEU A 70 -4.40 3.16 -11.73
CA LEU A 70 -4.84 4.50 -11.30
C LEU A 70 -6.14 4.97 -12.00
N LYS A 71 -6.58 4.29 -13.07
CA LYS A 71 -7.82 4.62 -13.80
C LYS A 71 -9.06 3.88 -13.30
N GLU A 72 -8.88 2.78 -12.58
CA GLU A 72 -9.94 2.07 -11.86
C GLU A 72 -10.51 2.94 -10.72
#